data_AF-A0A820Z871-F1
#
_entry.id   AF-A0A820Z871-F1
#
_cell.length_a   1.000
_cell.length_b   1.000
_cell.length_c   1.000
_cell.angle_alpha   90.00
_cell.angle_beta   90.00
_cell.angle_gamma   90.00
#
_symmetry.space_group_name_H-M   'P 1'
#
loop_
_entity.id
_entity.type
_entity.pdbx_description
1 polymer ?
#
loop_
_entity_poly.entity_id
_entity_poly.type
_entity_poly.pdbx_seq_one_letter_code
_entity_poly.pdbx_strand_id
1 'polypeptide(L)'
;RTADQTEIGIFWGYDGAPKIGVPPRLFNQVVRVIAIQRKNTAQQNARLFALVNYAMADAAIAAWDSKYYYGFWRPIVAIRRGTRSTRSIPNWLPLGAASDGSGTNFTPAFPSYVSGHATFGGAVFGILRLFYGTDTMQFKLQSDEYNGITKDSITNKIRPVRTRYYQSFTQAEDENFLGRIYVGVHWRIDQDAGRTMGQQIASYIFTQKH
;
A
#
# COMPACT_ATOMS: atom_id res chain seq x y z
N ARG A 1 7.53 5.95 16.96
CA ARG A 1 6.55 6.32 15.91
C ARG A 1 5.99 7.69 16.24
N THR A 2 5.97 8.64 15.30
CA THR A 2 5.35 9.98 15.47
C THR A 2 3.86 9.96 15.11
N ALA A 3 3.16 11.08 15.33
CA ALA A 3 1.77 11.24 14.91
C ALA A 3 1.61 11.13 13.38
N ASP A 4 2.46 11.82 12.60
CA ASP A 4 2.44 11.73 11.13
C ASP A 4 2.74 10.30 10.64
N GLN A 5 3.70 9.59 11.25
CA GLN A 5 3.96 8.19 10.89
C GLN A 5 2.74 7.27 11.15
N THR A 6 1.97 7.55 12.19
CA THR A 6 0.71 6.83 12.47
C THR A 6 -0.33 7.16 11.41
N GLU A 7 -0.45 8.44 11.02
CA GLU A 7 -1.33 8.89 9.95
C GLU A 7 -0.98 8.23 8.62
N ILE A 8 0.29 8.24 8.21
CA ILE A 8 0.79 7.56 7.01
C ILE A 8 0.38 6.09 7.00
N GLY A 9 0.60 5.40 8.12
CA GLY A 9 0.28 3.98 8.27
C GLY A 9 -1.20 3.66 8.03
N ILE A 10 -2.09 4.51 8.55
CA ILE A 10 -3.54 4.35 8.40
C ILE A 10 -4.00 4.85 7.02
N PHE A 11 -3.41 5.93 6.51
CA PHE A 11 -3.79 6.56 5.24
C PHE A 11 -3.68 5.58 4.06
N TRP A 12 -2.61 4.78 4.03
CA TRP A 12 -2.37 3.72 3.05
C TRP A 12 -2.93 2.35 3.48
N GLY A 13 -3.85 2.32 4.45
CA GLY A 13 -4.45 1.13 5.05
C GLY A 13 -5.20 0.27 4.05
N TYR A 14 -6.48 0.58 3.83
CA TYR A 14 -7.38 -0.13 2.90
C TYR A 14 -7.27 -1.65 3.09
N ASP A 15 -7.26 -2.09 4.34
CA ASP A 15 -6.98 -3.48 4.69
C ASP A 15 -8.26 -4.34 4.69
N GLY A 16 -9.21 -4.04 3.80
CA GLY A 16 -10.47 -4.78 3.68
C GLY A 16 -11.59 -4.31 4.61
N ALA A 17 -11.46 -3.13 5.22
CA ALA A 17 -12.51 -2.55 6.05
C ALA A 17 -13.79 -2.28 5.21
N PRO A 18 -15.00 -2.58 5.74
CA PRO A 18 -16.25 -2.28 5.07
C PRO A 18 -16.35 -0.82 4.66
N LYS A 19 -16.93 -0.59 3.49
CA LYS A 19 -17.06 0.73 2.83
C LYS A 19 -15.73 1.37 2.37
N ILE A 20 -14.57 0.80 2.72
CA ILE A 20 -13.25 1.24 2.25
C ILE A 20 -12.69 0.28 1.22
N GLY A 21 -12.76 -1.04 1.45
CA GLY A 21 -12.26 -2.06 0.54
C GLY A 21 -10.76 -2.32 0.66
N VAL A 22 -10.13 -2.72 -0.44
CA VAL A 22 -8.76 -3.27 -0.51
C VAL A 22 -7.78 -2.31 -1.23
N PRO A 23 -6.44 -2.50 -1.14
CA PRO A 23 -5.48 -1.56 -1.71
C PRO A 23 -5.63 -1.28 -3.21
N PRO A 24 -6.01 -2.23 -4.08
CA PRO A 24 -6.31 -1.93 -5.49
C PRO A 24 -7.36 -0.83 -5.70
N ARG A 25 -8.31 -0.66 -4.78
CA ARG A 25 -9.27 0.47 -4.82
C ARG A 25 -8.57 1.80 -4.58
N LEU A 26 -7.72 1.90 -3.55
CA LEU A 26 -6.91 3.09 -3.27
C LEU A 26 -6.07 3.46 -4.48
N PHE A 27 -5.35 2.49 -5.06
CA PHE A 27 -4.51 2.76 -6.22
C PHE A 27 -5.31 3.21 -7.44
N ASN A 28 -6.50 2.65 -7.69
CA ASN A 28 -7.37 3.18 -8.73
C ASN A 28 -7.86 4.60 -8.41
N GLN A 29 -8.10 4.97 -7.14
CA GLN A 29 -8.40 6.36 -6.76
C GLN A 29 -7.23 7.30 -7.06
N VAL A 30 -5.99 6.89 -6.75
CA VAL A 30 -4.75 7.62 -7.10
C VAL A 30 -4.69 7.87 -8.61
N VAL A 31 -4.85 6.81 -9.41
CA VAL A 31 -4.75 6.87 -10.87
C VAL A 31 -5.85 7.77 -11.44
N ARG A 32 -7.07 7.73 -10.89
CA ARG A 32 -8.17 8.63 -11.28
C ARG A 32 -7.84 10.10 -11.02
N VAL A 33 -7.30 10.43 -9.84
CA VAL A 33 -6.89 11.80 -9.50
C VAL A 33 -5.89 12.33 -10.53
N ILE A 34 -4.85 11.54 -10.81
CA ILE A 34 -3.79 11.91 -11.75
C ILE A 34 -4.36 12.05 -13.17
N ALA A 35 -5.16 11.08 -13.63
CA ALA A 35 -5.78 11.09 -14.95
C ALA A 35 -6.64 12.33 -15.20
N ILE A 36 -7.45 12.72 -14.21
CA ILE A 36 -8.28 13.94 -14.25
C ILE A 36 -7.40 15.18 -14.30
N GLN A 37 -6.39 15.26 -13.42
CA GLN A 37 -5.47 16.40 -13.37
C GLN A 37 -4.71 16.58 -14.68
N ARG A 38 -4.32 15.48 -15.33
CA ARG A 38 -3.62 15.47 -16.62
C ARG A 38 -4.53 15.67 -17.83
N LYS A 39 -5.84 15.78 -17.62
CA LYS A 39 -6.85 15.94 -18.67
C LYS A 39 -6.70 14.88 -19.78
N ASN A 40 -6.42 13.64 -19.36
CA ASN A 40 -6.29 12.52 -20.28
C ASN A 40 -7.55 12.38 -21.16
N THR A 41 -7.37 12.04 -22.43
CA THR A 41 -8.47 11.64 -23.33
C THR A 41 -9.08 10.31 -22.89
N ALA A 42 -10.25 9.97 -23.44
CA ALA A 42 -10.88 8.67 -23.20
C ALA A 42 -9.96 7.51 -23.59
N GLN A 43 -9.26 7.61 -24.72
CA GLN A 43 -8.30 6.61 -25.19
C GLN A 43 -7.08 6.50 -24.28
N GLN A 44 -6.54 7.63 -23.81
CA GLN A 44 -5.44 7.64 -22.83
C GLN A 44 -5.86 7.00 -21.52
N ASN A 45 -7.07 7.29 -21.03
CA ASN A 45 -7.60 6.65 -19.83
C ASN A 45 -7.84 5.16 -20.02
N ALA A 46 -8.43 4.72 -21.14
CA ALA A 46 -8.59 3.31 -21.43
C ALA A 46 -7.25 2.57 -21.36
N ARG A 47 -6.20 3.11 -22.01
CA ARG A 47 -4.86 2.53 -21.97
C ARG A 47 -4.24 2.57 -20.57
N LEU A 48 -4.31 3.70 -19.87
CA LEU A 48 -3.74 3.85 -18.52
C LEU A 48 -4.37 2.87 -17.53
N PHE A 49 -5.70 2.80 -17.48
CA PHE A 49 -6.40 1.92 -16.56
C PHE A 49 -6.23 0.45 -16.92
N ALA A 50 -6.12 0.10 -18.21
CA ALA A 50 -5.79 -1.26 -18.64
C ALA A 50 -4.40 -1.67 -18.15
N LEU A 51 -3.38 -0.85 -18.41
CA LEU A 51 -1.99 -1.13 -17.98
C LEU A 51 -1.87 -1.23 -16.45
N VAL A 52 -2.48 -0.29 -15.73
CA VAL A 52 -2.42 -0.25 -14.26
C VAL A 52 -3.12 -1.46 -13.64
N ASN A 53 -4.32 -1.81 -14.08
CA ASN A 53 -5.05 -2.94 -13.50
C ASN A 53 -4.47 -4.28 -13.93
N TYR A 54 -3.90 -4.39 -15.13
CA TYR A 54 -3.14 -5.56 -15.53
C TYR A 54 -1.88 -5.73 -14.65
N ALA A 55 -1.11 -4.64 -14.46
CA ALA A 55 0.06 -4.68 -13.59
C ALA A 55 -0.25 -4.99 -12.13
N MET A 56 -1.37 -4.49 -11.60
CA MET A 56 -1.81 -4.89 -10.27
C MET A 56 -2.24 -6.35 -10.21
N ALA A 57 -2.87 -6.91 -11.25
CA ALA A 57 -3.24 -8.32 -11.27
C ALA A 57 -2.00 -9.22 -11.19
N ASP A 58 -0.99 -8.98 -12.04
CA ASP A 58 0.26 -9.73 -12.01
C ASP A 58 1.04 -9.51 -10.72
N ALA A 59 1.02 -8.28 -10.17
CA ALA A 59 1.59 -7.99 -8.86
C ALA A 59 0.93 -8.78 -7.73
N ALA A 60 -0.40 -8.96 -7.77
CA ALA A 60 -1.10 -9.80 -6.79
C ALA A 60 -0.63 -11.25 -6.89
N ILE A 61 -0.60 -11.81 -8.11
CA ILE A 61 -0.20 -13.19 -8.36
C ILE A 61 1.22 -13.44 -7.85
N ALA A 62 2.19 -12.63 -8.29
CA ALA A 62 3.59 -12.79 -7.92
C ALA A 62 3.82 -12.60 -6.41
N ALA A 63 3.17 -11.60 -5.79
CA ALA A 63 3.30 -11.37 -4.36
C ALA A 63 2.71 -12.51 -3.54
N TRP A 64 1.54 -13.03 -3.91
CA TRP A 64 0.91 -14.14 -3.19
C TRP A 64 1.64 -15.46 -3.41
N ASP A 65 2.13 -15.73 -4.61
CA ASP A 65 3.01 -16.87 -4.87
C ASP A 65 4.23 -16.85 -3.94
N SER A 66 4.94 -15.72 -3.87
CA SER A 66 6.07 -15.53 -2.97
C SER A 66 5.68 -15.69 -1.49
N LYS A 67 4.54 -15.16 -1.08
CA LYS A 67 4.04 -15.29 0.31
C LYS A 67 3.92 -16.74 0.73
N TYR A 68 3.29 -17.56 -0.09
CA TYR A 68 3.06 -18.95 0.26
C TYR A 68 4.26 -19.86 -0.02
N TYR A 69 5.14 -19.47 -0.95
CA TYR A 69 6.42 -20.14 -1.16
C TYR A 69 7.36 -19.98 0.05
N TYR A 70 7.57 -18.74 0.53
CA TYR A 70 8.52 -18.48 1.61
C TYR A 70 7.93 -18.67 3.02
N GLY A 71 6.61 -18.54 3.19
CA GLY A 71 5.94 -18.73 4.48
C GLY A 71 6.44 -17.82 5.60
N PHE A 72 7.01 -16.65 5.26
CA PHE A 72 7.74 -15.82 6.23
C PHE A 72 6.79 -15.21 7.28
N TRP A 73 7.19 -15.30 8.54
CA TRP A 73 6.40 -14.85 9.69
C TRP A 73 6.24 -13.32 9.78
N ARG A 74 5.11 -12.91 10.37
CA ARG A 74 4.81 -11.49 10.66
C ARG A 74 5.62 -10.96 11.85
N PRO A 75 5.88 -9.64 11.93
CA PRO A 75 6.60 -9.02 13.05
C PRO A 75 6.04 -9.36 14.43
N ILE A 76 4.71 -9.39 14.59
CA ILE A 76 4.07 -9.74 15.87
C ILE A 76 4.48 -11.13 16.36
N VAL A 77 4.59 -12.11 15.47
CA VAL A 77 4.97 -13.48 15.84
C VAL A 77 6.45 -13.52 16.21
N ALA A 78 7.30 -12.93 15.38
CA ALA A 78 8.74 -12.94 15.58
C ALA A 78 9.19 -12.19 16.84
N ILE A 79 8.65 -10.99 17.09
CA ILE A 79 9.02 -10.17 18.24
C ILE A 79 8.54 -10.81 19.54
N ARG A 80 7.33 -11.40 19.55
CA ARG A 80 6.81 -12.08 20.74
C ARG A 80 7.60 -13.34 21.08
N ARG A 81 8.03 -14.10 20.08
CA ARG A 81 8.78 -15.35 20.27
C ARG A 81 10.28 -15.14 20.47
N GLY A 82 10.84 -14.06 19.94
CA GLY A 82 12.29 -13.89 19.84
C GLY A 82 12.93 -14.87 18.86
N THR A 83 14.25 -14.82 18.76
CA THR A 83 15.09 -15.76 18.00
C THR A 83 16.30 -16.13 18.85
N ARG A 84 17.23 -16.94 18.31
CA ARG A 84 18.54 -17.14 18.95
C ARG A 84 19.31 -15.83 19.14
N SER A 85 19.08 -14.83 18.29
CA SER A 85 19.80 -13.56 18.28
C SER A 85 18.99 -12.38 18.82
N THR A 86 17.73 -12.59 19.21
CA THR A 86 16.83 -11.51 19.66
C THR A 86 15.99 -11.95 20.86
N ARG A 87 15.87 -11.06 21.86
CA ARG A 87 15.03 -11.30 23.04
C ARG A 87 13.54 -11.34 22.67
N SER A 88 12.80 -12.23 23.29
CA SER A 88 11.33 -12.27 23.21
C SER A 88 10.70 -11.10 23.97
N ILE A 89 9.65 -10.51 23.37
CA ILE A 89 8.82 -9.48 24.01
C ILE A 89 7.35 -9.95 23.93
N PRO A 90 6.89 -10.84 24.83
CA PRO A 90 5.62 -11.56 24.67
C PRO A 90 4.38 -10.67 24.55
N ASN A 91 4.40 -9.49 25.17
CA ASN A 91 3.28 -8.55 25.19
C ASN A 91 3.38 -7.45 24.11
N TRP A 92 4.35 -7.53 23.21
CA TRP A 92 4.47 -6.55 22.13
C TRP A 92 3.23 -6.59 21.22
N LEU A 93 2.76 -5.41 20.83
CA LEU A 93 1.64 -5.22 19.91
C LEU A 93 2.05 -4.25 18.82
N PRO A 94 1.78 -4.56 17.54
CA PRO A 94 1.88 -3.58 16.47
C PRO A 94 0.78 -2.52 16.64
N LEU A 95 0.89 -1.40 15.92
CA LEU A 95 -0.28 -0.55 15.72
C LEU A 95 -1.37 -1.35 14.97
N GLY A 96 -0.96 -2.19 14.02
CA GLY A 96 -1.82 -3.07 13.24
C GLY A 96 -2.49 -2.36 12.06
N ALA A 97 -2.99 -3.17 11.14
CA ALA A 97 -3.91 -2.74 10.09
C ALA A 97 -5.20 -2.24 10.75
N ALA A 98 -5.66 -1.07 10.29
CA ALA A 98 -6.91 -0.49 10.76
C ALA A 98 -8.08 -1.42 10.40
N SER A 99 -8.91 -1.75 11.38
CA SER A 99 -10.18 -2.46 11.18
C SER A 99 -11.35 -1.47 11.15
N ASP A 100 -12.56 -1.97 11.04
CA ASP A 100 -13.81 -1.22 10.98
C ASP A 100 -14.58 -1.10 12.31
N GLY A 101 -13.94 -0.60 13.36
CA GLY A 101 -14.65 -0.39 14.63
C GLY A 101 -14.94 -1.69 15.39
N SER A 102 -14.23 -2.77 15.07
CA SER A 102 -14.24 -4.04 15.81
C SER A 102 -13.63 -3.94 17.23
N GLY A 103 -13.15 -2.74 17.62
CA GLY A 103 -12.44 -2.50 18.87
C GLY A 103 -10.96 -2.87 18.82
N THR A 104 -10.48 -3.49 17.73
CA THR A 104 -9.08 -3.94 17.60
C THR A 104 -8.52 -3.71 16.20
N ASN A 105 -7.23 -3.36 16.13
CA ASN A 105 -6.45 -3.45 14.89
C ASN A 105 -5.90 -4.87 14.75
N PHE A 106 -5.57 -5.29 13.53
CA PHE A 106 -5.17 -6.67 13.26
C PHE A 106 -3.88 -6.79 12.45
N THR A 107 -3.33 -7.99 12.39
CA THR A 107 -2.28 -8.33 11.43
C THR A 107 -2.94 -9.16 10.32
N PRO A 108 -2.81 -8.78 9.03
CA PRO A 108 -3.46 -9.54 7.95
C PRO A 108 -3.05 -11.02 7.94
N ALA A 109 -4.04 -11.90 7.75
CA ALA A 109 -3.94 -13.36 7.93
C ALA A 109 -3.27 -14.07 6.74
N PHE A 110 -2.05 -13.65 6.40
CA PHE A 110 -1.20 -14.25 5.37
C PHE A 110 0.28 -13.94 5.65
N PRO A 111 1.23 -14.73 5.10
CA PRO A 111 2.67 -14.53 5.30
C PRO A 111 3.16 -13.12 4.94
N SER A 112 4.27 -12.69 5.54
CA SER A 112 4.74 -11.32 5.41
C SER A 112 5.46 -11.05 4.09
N TYR A 113 6.36 -11.93 3.66
CA TYR A 113 7.27 -11.68 2.53
C TYR A 113 6.68 -12.17 1.20
N VAL A 114 6.58 -11.36 0.14
CA VAL A 114 6.84 -9.91 0.07
C VAL A 114 5.60 -9.11 0.50
N SER A 115 5.73 -7.80 0.70
CA SER A 115 4.57 -6.97 1.01
C SER A 115 3.68 -6.73 -0.22
N GLY A 116 2.39 -7.04 -0.07
CA GLY A 116 1.40 -6.79 -1.12
C GLY A 116 1.29 -5.29 -1.44
N HIS A 117 1.15 -4.42 -0.43
CA HIS A 117 1.13 -2.96 -0.62
C HIS A 117 2.36 -2.43 -1.36
N ALA A 118 3.57 -2.90 -1.02
CA ALA A 118 4.78 -2.48 -1.73
C ALA A 118 4.78 -2.92 -3.19
N THR A 119 4.31 -4.15 -3.46
CA THR A 119 4.26 -4.71 -4.81
C THR A 119 3.22 -4.00 -5.67
N PHE A 120 2.02 -3.75 -5.14
CA PHE A 120 1.01 -2.94 -5.82
C PHE A 120 1.47 -1.50 -6.04
N GLY A 121 2.06 -0.86 -5.03
CA GLY A 121 2.60 0.50 -5.16
C GLY A 121 3.68 0.58 -6.23
N GLY A 122 4.63 -0.35 -6.21
CA GLY A 122 5.69 -0.44 -7.21
C GLY A 122 5.16 -0.64 -8.62
N ALA A 123 4.11 -1.46 -8.79
CA ALA A 123 3.47 -1.66 -10.08
C ALA A 123 2.72 -0.42 -10.57
N VAL A 124 1.90 0.20 -9.71
CA VAL A 124 1.04 1.34 -10.07
C VAL A 124 1.86 2.58 -10.35
N PHE A 125 2.71 2.99 -9.41
CA PHE A 125 3.61 4.12 -9.63
C PHE A 125 4.63 3.79 -10.74
N GLY A 126 5.00 2.51 -10.85
CA GLY A 126 5.62 1.84 -12.00
C GLY A 126 5.11 2.36 -13.34
N ILE A 127 3.87 1.99 -13.63
CA ILE A 127 3.16 2.34 -14.85
C ILE A 127 2.96 3.85 -14.98
N LEU A 128 2.65 4.57 -13.89
CA LEU A 128 2.44 6.02 -13.95
C LEU A 128 3.68 6.77 -14.45
N ARG A 129 4.89 6.45 -13.95
CA ARG A 129 6.12 7.09 -14.45
C ARG A 129 6.35 6.78 -15.93
N LEU A 130 6.15 5.53 -16.34
CA LEU A 130 6.37 5.10 -17.72
C LEU A 130 5.35 5.73 -18.69
N PHE A 131 4.08 5.75 -18.30
CA PHE A 131 2.99 6.30 -19.10
C PHE A 131 3.12 7.81 -19.30
N TYR A 132 3.48 8.55 -18.25
CA TYR A 132 3.63 10.00 -18.34
C TYR A 132 5.06 10.46 -18.69
N GLY A 133 6.03 9.54 -18.76
CA GLY A 133 7.43 9.85 -19.06
C GLY A 133 8.11 10.72 -17.98
N THR A 134 7.60 10.74 -16.76
CA THR A 134 8.14 11.56 -15.66
C THR A 134 7.85 10.94 -14.29
N ASP A 135 8.75 11.15 -13.33
CA ASP A 135 8.49 10.93 -11.90
C ASP A 135 8.00 12.19 -11.18
N THR A 136 8.42 13.37 -11.65
CA THR A 136 8.10 14.64 -11.03
C THR A 136 6.72 15.10 -11.48
N MET A 137 5.73 14.82 -10.64
CA MET A 137 4.36 15.25 -10.83
C MET A 137 3.76 15.61 -9.47
N GLN A 138 3.34 16.85 -9.33
CA GLN A 138 2.61 17.29 -8.15
C GLN A 138 1.18 16.79 -8.19
N PHE A 139 0.68 16.22 -7.10
CA PHE A 139 -0.73 15.85 -6.95
C PHE A 139 -1.11 15.81 -5.48
N LYS A 140 -2.41 15.86 -5.20
CA LYS A 140 -2.95 15.71 -3.85
C LYS A 140 -3.83 14.48 -3.77
N LEU A 141 -3.81 13.79 -2.64
CA LEU A 141 -4.57 12.58 -2.41
C LEU A 141 -5.34 12.71 -1.10
N GLN A 142 -6.61 12.30 -1.13
CA GLN A 142 -7.43 12.10 0.05
C GLN A 142 -7.71 10.61 0.17
N SER A 143 -7.49 10.07 1.37
CA SER A 143 -7.74 8.67 1.69
C SER A 143 -9.12 8.52 2.33
N ASP A 144 -9.84 7.45 2.00
CA ASP A 144 -11.09 7.11 2.67
C ASP A 144 -10.89 6.66 4.12
N GLU A 145 -9.65 6.36 4.52
CA GLU A 145 -9.31 6.14 5.92
C GLU A 145 -9.36 7.46 6.72
N TYR A 146 -9.27 8.62 6.05
CA TYR A 146 -9.31 9.97 6.61
C TYR A 146 -10.25 10.88 5.80
N ASN A 147 -11.53 10.52 5.73
CA ASN A 147 -12.54 11.24 4.95
C ASN A 147 -13.58 12.00 5.79
N GLY A 148 -13.41 12.09 7.12
CA GLY A 148 -14.40 12.73 7.99
C GLY A 148 -15.66 11.88 8.23
N ILE A 149 -15.66 10.62 7.81
CA ILE A 149 -16.78 9.68 7.97
C ILE A 149 -16.31 8.37 8.62
N THR A 150 -15.19 7.83 8.16
CA THR A 150 -14.59 6.60 8.67
C THR A 150 -14.23 6.73 10.15
N LYS A 151 -14.60 5.73 10.95
CA LYS A 151 -14.32 5.70 12.38
C LYS A 151 -13.01 4.97 12.66
N ASP A 152 -12.30 5.46 13.67
CA ASP A 152 -11.16 4.80 14.23
C ASP A 152 -11.55 3.51 14.94
N SER A 153 -10.80 2.44 14.68
CA SER A 153 -11.13 1.08 15.10
C SER A 153 -11.07 0.90 16.62
N ILE A 154 -10.23 1.69 17.29
CA ILE A 154 -9.97 1.57 18.73
C ILE A 154 -10.83 2.56 19.52
N THR A 155 -10.87 3.81 19.08
CA THR A 155 -11.54 4.89 19.80
C THR A 155 -12.99 5.09 19.38
N ASN A 156 -13.42 4.47 18.28
CA ASN A 156 -14.74 4.64 17.64
C ASN A 156 -15.06 6.10 17.25
N LYS A 157 -14.05 6.99 17.27
CA LYS A 157 -14.19 8.39 16.87
C LYS A 157 -14.04 8.53 15.37
N ILE A 158 -14.76 9.48 14.77
CA ILE A 158 -14.60 9.80 13.35
C ILE A 158 -13.18 10.33 13.11
N ARG A 159 -12.48 9.75 12.13
CA ARG A 159 -11.18 10.23 11.69
C ARG A 159 -11.35 11.51 10.87
N PRO A 160 -10.54 12.55 11.11
CA PRO A 160 -10.67 13.83 10.42
C PRO A 160 -10.36 13.69 8.92
N VAL A 161 -10.77 14.68 8.13
CA VAL A 161 -10.33 14.77 6.74
C VAL A 161 -8.83 15.05 6.70
N ARG A 162 -8.08 14.24 5.94
CA ARG A 162 -6.65 14.45 5.66
C ARG A 162 -6.37 14.41 4.17
N THR A 163 -5.62 15.41 3.72
CA THR A 163 -5.15 15.52 2.34
C THR A 163 -3.64 15.54 2.35
N ARG A 164 -3.02 14.63 1.59
CA ARG A 164 -1.56 14.56 1.42
C ARG A 164 -1.18 15.15 0.07
N TYR A 165 -0.05 15.84 0.03
CA TYR A 165 0.47 16.51 -1.16
C TYR A 165 1.81 15.88 -1.51
N TYR A 166 1.94 15.48 -2.76
CA TYR A 166 3.14 14.84 -3.28
C TYR A 166 3.74 15.69 -4.38
N GLN A 167 5.06 15.66 -4.50
CA GLN A 167 5.87 16.31 -5.53
C GLN A 167 6.27 15.32 -6.64
N SER A 168 6.22 14.02 -6.35
CA SER A 168 6.55 12.96 -7.30
C SER A 168 5.77 11.68 -7.03
N PHE A 169 5.73 10.79 -8.03
CA PHE A 169 5.19 9.45 -7.85
C PHE A 169 6.02 8.64 -6.87
N THR A 170 7.36 8.78 -6.92
CA THR A 170 8.27 8.14 -5.97
C THR A 170 7.98 8.56 -4.52
N GLN A 171 7.66 9.83 -4.26
CA GLN A 171 7.32 10.28 -2.90
C GLN A 171 6.06 9.56 -2.35
N ALA A 172 5.02 9.40 -3.18
CA ALA A 172 3.83 8.67 -2.76
C ALA A 172 4.08 7.16 -2.63
N GLU A 173 4.89 6.58 -3.51
CA GLU A 173 5.34 5.18 -3.44
C GLU A 173 6.14 4.90 -2.16
N ASP A 174 7.01 5.83 -1.76
CA ASP A 174 7.76 5.81 -0.50
C ASP A 174 6.86 5.86 0.72
N GLU A 175 5.82 6.68 0.66
CA GLU A 175 4.88 6.78 1.77
C GLU A 175 4.02 5.51 1.94
N ASN A 176 3.52 4.94 0.84
CA ASN A 176 2.83 3.65 0.82
C ASN A 176 3.70 2.52 1.42
N PHE A 177 4.97 2.47 1.02
CA PHE A 177 5.96 1.53 1.55
C PHE A 177 6.14 1.69 3.07
N LEU A 178 6.37 2.93 3.52
CA LEU A 178 6.66 3.20 4.92
C LEU A 178 5.45 2.97 5.81
N GLY A 179 4.23 3.18 5.30
CA GLY A 179 3.00 2.97 6.06
C GLY A 179 2.92 1.58 6.70
N ARG A 180 3.35 0.54 5.98
CA ARG A 180 3.32 -0.84 6.49
C ARG A 180 4.36 -1.14 7.55
N ILE A 181 5.47 -0.42 7.54
CA ILE A 181 6.47 -0.42 8.62
C ILE A 181 5.91 0.32 9.84
N TYR A 182 5.27 1.47 9.64
CA TYR A 182 4.72 2.27 10.73
C TYR A 182 3.55 1.58 11.46
N VAL A 183 2.71 0.84 10.73
CA VAL A 183 1.69 0.00 11.36
C VAL A 183 2.26 -1.28 11.98
N GLY A 184 3.52 -1.63 11.69
CA GLY A 184 4.22 -2.75 12.32
C GLY A 184 3.78 -4.14 11.81
N VAL A 185 3.23 -4.23 10.60
CA VAL A 185 2.77 -5.51 10.02
C VAL A 185 3.75 -6.13 9.03
N HIS A 186 4.81 -5.42 8.66
CA HIS A 186 5.83 -5.87 7.69
C HIS A 186 7.25 -5.55 8.14
N TRP A 187 8.21 -6.31 7.60
CA TRP A 187 9.65 -6.04 7.70
C TRP A 187 10.11 -5.10 6.59
N ARG A 188 11.27 -4.46 6.77
CA ARG A 188 11.91 -3.65 5.72
C ARG A 188 12.17 -4.48 4.45
N ILE A 189 12.65 -5.72 4.62
CA ILE A 189 12.92 -6.64 3.50
C ILE A 189 11.64 -7.00 2.70
N ASP A 190 10.49 -7.12 3.37
CA ASP A 190 9.21 -7.38 2.68
C ASP A 190 8.86 -6.23 1.74
N GLN A 191 9.15 -5.00 2.19
CA GLN A 191 8.84 -3.79 1.47
C GLN A 191 9.81 -3.57 0.30
N ASP A 192 11.12 -3.68 0.53
CA ASP A 192 12.14 -3.48 -0.51
C ASP A 192 11.95 -4.48 -1.67
N ALA A 193 11.84 -5.78 -1.35
CA ALA A 193 11.64 -6.81 -2.36
C ALA A 193 10.28 -6.66 -3.09
N GLY A 194 9.21 -6.33 -2.35
CA GLY A 194 7.90 -6.09 -2.96
C GLY A 194 7.92 -4.91 -3.92
N ARG A 195 8.55 -3.79 -3.53
CA ARG A 195 8.70 -2.63 -4.41
C ARG A 195 9.43 -2.99 -5.70
N THR A 196 10.60 -3.63 -5.58
CA THR A 196 11.40 -4.06 -6.74
C THR A 196 10.59 -4.97 -7.66
N MET A 197 9.90 -5.96 -7.10
CA MET A 197 9.03 -6.86 -7.86
C MET A 197 7.93 -6.09 -8.62
N GLY A 198 7.23 -5.18 -7.94
CA GLY A 198 6.18 -4.37 -8.57
C GLY A 198 6.71 -3.49 -9.71
N GLN A 199 7.85 -2.85 -9.51
CA GLN A 199 8.48 -2.02 -10.55
C GLN A 199 8.91 -2.85 -11.76
N GLN A 200 9.46 -4.04 -11.55
CA GLN A 200 9.83 -4.97 -12.63
C GLN A 200 8.59 -5.41 -13.43
N ILE A 201 7.49 -5.73 -12.75
CA ILE A 201 6.21 -6.08 -13.39
C ILE A 201 5.70 -4.91 -14.25
N ALA A 202 5.74 -3.69 -13.72
CA ALA A 202 5.33 -2.51 -14.48
C ALA A 202 6.18 -2.30 -15.75
N SER A 203 7.51 -2.42 -15.63
CA SER A 203 8.41 -2.34 -16.78
C SER A 203 8.12 -3.43 -17.80
N TYR A 204 7.93 -4.67 -17.36
CA TYR A 204 7.60 -5.79 -18.23
C TYR A 204 6.30 -5.50 -19.01
N ILE A 205 5.20 -5.23 -18.31
CA ILE A 205 3.88 -5.00 -18.93
C ILE A 205 3.89 -3.79 -19.88
N PHE A 206 4.59 -2.72 -19.52
CA PHE A 206 4.64 -1.52 -20.37
C PHE A 206 5.40 -1.74 -21.68
N THR A 207 6.39 -2.64 -21.68
CA THR A 207 7.22 -2.94 -22.87
C THR A 207 6.60 -3.96 -23.82
N GLN A 208 5.63 -4.75 -23.36
CA GLN A 208 4.91 -5.68 -24.22
C GLN A 208 4.05 -4.89 -25.23
N LYS A 209 4.21 -5.21 -26.52
CA LYS A 209 3.35 -4.66 -27.58
C LYS A 209 2.02 -5.42 -27.54
N HIS A 210 0.98 -4.75 -27.08
CA HIS A 210 -0.41 -5.21 -27.16
C HIS A 210 -1.17 -4.41 -28.22
#